data_AF-A0A359BCK7-F1
#
_entry.id   AF-A0A359BCK7-F1
#
_cell.length_a   1.000
_cell.length_b   1.000
_cell.length_c   1.000
_cell.angle_alpha   90.00
_cell.angle_beta   90.00
_cell.angle_gamma   90.00
#
_symmetry.space_group_name_H-M   'P 1'
#
loop_
_entity.id
_entity.type
_entity.pdbx_description
1 polymer ?
#
loop_
_entity_poly.entity_id
_entity_poly.type
_entity_poly.pdbx_seq_one_letter_code
_entity_poly.pdbx_strand_id
1 'polypeptide(L)'
;MTIMLCTFIPCSAKAVIIAMITDTFFPDSIFMAPAMYFLGIAVIVLAGIALKKTGAFAGDPAPFVMELPAYHLPAPKALALHVYDKGKHFVIKAFTIIFLSTVAIWFLSNFSWGWEMVPEEQSILHDLGQFIAPIFTPCGFGVQTGDYGWTFSVASIQGIVAKEAVTQTIEQISGSLIEGGDFSMLVSNSGITQGGLVGFAVFNMLTIPCFASVATAKGELKDHKTFVWTILFWVGLSYLLGCLAYVSVDYVWSLGITIPALIAAGVGLYFYDRHMNKKEAMAN
;
A
#
# COMPACT_ATOMS: atom_id res chain seq x y z
N MET A 1 -4.56 13.30 11.52
CA MET A 1 -3.30 13.32 10.74
C MET A 1 -2.45 12.06 10.93
N THR A 2 -2.03 11.73 12.16
CA THR A 2 -1.16 10.56 12.43
C THR A 2 -1.72 9.24 11.90
N ILE A 3 -3.01 8.96 12.10
CA ILE A 3 -3.69 7.76 11.59
C ILE A 3 -3.58 7.66 10.06
N MET A 4 -3.65 8.79 9.33
CA MET A 4 -3.58 8.81 7.87
C MET A 4 -2.16 8.59 7.33
N LEU A 5 -1.13 8.97 8.08
CA LEU A 5 0.28 8.91 7.65
C LEU A 5 1.01 7.65 8.12
N CYS A 6 0.62 7.09 9.28
CA CYS A 6 1.26 5.92 9.88
C CYS A 6 1.22 4.70 8.94
N THR A 7 0.22 4.61 8.08
CA THR A 7 0.01 3.49 7.16
C THR A 7 1.01 3.42 6.01
N PHE A 8 1.67 4.54 5.69
CA PHE A 8 2.71 4.60 4.66
C PHE A 8 4.09 4.15 5.16
N ILE A 9 4.26 3.95 6.48
CA ILE A 9 5.49 3.37 7.03
C ILE A 9 5.66 1.97 6.45
N PRO A 10 6.84 1.63 5.89
CA PRO A 10 7.10 0.28 5.42
C PRO A 10 7.07 -0.69 6.60
N CYS A 11 6.12 -1.63 6.59
CA CYS A 11 6.10 -2.75 7.53
C CYS A 11 6.95 -3.92 7.01
N SER A 12 7.24 -4.91 7.86
CA SER A 12 8.01 -6.09 7.48
C SER A 12 7.48 -6.77 6.22
N ALA A 13 6.15 -6.91 6.09
CA ALA A 13 5.52 -7.49 4.90
C ALA A 13 5.74 -6.68 3.61
N LYS A 14 5.79 -5.33 3.71
CA LYS A 14 6.12 -4.48 2.56
C LYS A 14 7.59 -4.60 2.15
N ALA A 15 8.48 -4.86 3.10
CA ALA A 15 9.89 -5.10 2.80
C ALA A 15 10.08 -6.38 1.97
N VAL A 16 9.27 -7.43 2.19
CA VAL A 16 9.29 -8.65 1.39
C VAL A 16 8.90 -8.38 -0.06
N ILE A 17 7.87 -7.57 -0.30
CA ILE A 17 7.46 -7.17 -1.66
C ILE A 17 8.58 -6.41 -2.37
N ILE A 18 9.25 -5.49 -1.68
CA ILE A 18 10.40 -4.76 -2.22
C ILE A 18 11.51 -5.74 -2.58
N ALA A 19 11.87 -6.64 -1.66
CA ALA A 19 12.93 -7.62 -1.85
C ALA A 19 12.66 -8.52 -3.06
N MET A 20 11.45 -9.10 -3.17
CA MET A 20 11.02 -9.96 -4.28
C MET A 20 11.16 -9.27 -5.63
N ILE A 21 10.74 -8.00 -5.72
CA ILE A 21 10.79 -7.25 -6.98
C ILE A 21 12.22 -6.84 -7.32
N THR A 22 13.03 -6.45 -6.33
CA THR A 22 14.43 -6.08 -6.57
C THR A 22 15.32 -7.25 -6.94
N ASP A 23 15.11 -8.42 -6.34
CA ASP A 23 15.89 -9.63 -6.61
C ASP A 23 15.70 -10.09 -8.07
N THR A 24 14.46 -10.04 -8.55
CA THR A 24 14.12 -10.48 -9.90
C THR A 24 14.52 -9.49 -11.00
N PHE A 25 14.52 -8.18 -10.74
CA PHE A 25 14.82 -7.18 -11.77
C PHE A 25 16.22 -6.58 -11.72
N PHE A 26 16.79 -6.46 -10.52
CA PHE A 26 18.10 -5.85 -10.34
C PHE A 26 18.98 -6.72 -9.43
N PRO A 27 19.30 -7.95 -9.85
CA PRO A 27 20.07 -8.89 -9.04
C PRO A 27 21.43 -8.32 -8.60
N ASP A 28 22.02 -7.42 -9.40
CA ASP A 28 23.32 -6.80 -9.11
C ASP A 28 23.25 -5.47 -8.33
N SER A 29 22.06 -4.90 -8.12
CA SER A 29 21.93 -3.57 -7.53
C SER A 29 21.54 -3.61 -6.04
N ILE A 30 22.53 -3.40 -5.18
CA ILE A 30 22.33 -3.35 -3.72
C ILE A 30 21.53 -2.09 -3.32
N PHE A 31 21.54 -1.05 -4.15
CA PHE A 31 20.96 0.25 -3.81
C PHE A 31 19.45 0.37 -4.10
N MET A 32 18.86 -0.53 -4.90
CA MET A 32 17.46 -0.38 -5.31
C MET A 32 16.47 -0.63 -4.16
N ALA A 33 16.69 -1.69 -3.36
CA ALA A 33 15.81 -2.00 -2.23
C ALA A 33 15.83 -0.88 -1.14
N PRO A 34 16.99 -0.37 -0.72
CA PRO A 34 17.06 0.82 0.14
C PRO A 34 16.43 2.06 -0.49
N ALA A 35 16.63 2.30 -1.79
CA ALA A 35 16.05 3.46 -2.47
C ALA A 35 14.52 3.44 -2.45
N MET A 36 13.88 2.29 -2.70
CA MET A 36 12.43 2.14 -2.60
C MET A 36 11.93 2.33 -1.16
N TYR A 37 12.68 1.86 -0.17
CA TYR A 37 12.36 2.10 1.25
C TYR A 37 12.40 3.60 1.60
N PHE A 38 13.45 4.31 1.19
CA PHE A 38 13.56 5.76 1.40
C PHE A 38 12.53 6.56 0.62
N LEU A 39 12.11 6.08 -0.57
CA LEU A 39 10.99 6.67 -1.30
C LEU A 39 9.71 6.66 -0.46
N GLY A 40 9.43 5.57 0.27
CA GLY A 40 8.31 5.51 1.21
C GLY A 40 8.38 6.58 2.29
N ILE A 41 9.56 6.75 2.89
CA ILE A 41 9.79 7.79 3.90
C ILE A 41 9.60 9.19 3.30
N ALA A 42 10.11 9.43 2.10
CA ALA A 42 9.93 10.69 1.39
C ALA A 42 8.44 10.99 1.15
N VAL A 43 7.66 9.98 0.71
CA VAL A 43 6.21 10.12 0.52
C VAL A 43 5.50 10.44 1.84
N ILE A 44 5.89 9.83 2.97
CA ILE A 44 5.34 10.16 4.29
C ILE A 44 5.58 11.63 4.65
N VAL A 45 6.80 12.12 4.43
CA VAL A 45 7.18 13.51 4.73
C VAL A 45 6.40 14.48 3.84
N LEU A 46 6.36 14.23 2.53
CA LEU A 46 5.64 15.06 1.56
C LEU A 46 4.13 15.07 1.82
N ALA A 47 3.53 13.90 2.05
CA ALA A 47 2.12 13.77 2.40
C ALA A 47 1.80 14.45 3.75
N GLY A 48 2.71 14.38 4.72
CA GLY A 48 2.56 15.05 6.01
C GLY A 48 2.59 16.58 5.90
N ILE A 49 3.51 17.12 5.09
CA ILE A 49 3.58 18.55 4.79
C ILE A 49 2.31 19.00 4.05
N ALA A 50 1.85 18.21 3.07
CA ALA A 50 0.64 18.51 2.31
C ALA A 50 -0.61 18.50 3.20
N LEU A 51 -0.78 17.47 4.04
CA LEU A 51 -1.93 17.35 4.95
C LEU A 51 -1.94 18.43 6.03
N LYS A 52 -0.77 18.82 6.58
CA LYS A 52 -0.67 19.95 7.52
C LYS A 52 -1.19 21.26 6.90
N LYS A 53 -1.04 21.42 5.58
CA LYS A 53 -1.48 22.60 4.84
C LYS A 53 -2.95 22.55 4.39
N THR A 54 -3.58 21.37 4.39
CA THR A 54 -5.01 21.28 4.13
C THR A 54 -5.81 21.74 5.35
N GLY A 55 -6.79 22.63 5.13
CA GLY A 55 -7.57 23.29 6.19
C GLY A 55 -8.32 22.37 7.17
N ALA A 56 -8.38 21.06 6.91
CA ALA A 56 -8.92 20.07 7.84
C ALA A 56 -7.96 19.73 9.00
N PHE A 57 -6.66 20.03 8.87
CA PHE A 57 -5.64 19.76 9.89
C PHE A 57 -4.78 21.00 10.25
N ALA A 58 -5.08 22.16 9.65
CA ALA A 58 -4.52 23.46 10.04
C ALA A 58 -5.22 23.96 11.31
N GLY A 59 -4.92 23.33 12.44
CA GLY A 59 -5.31 23.81 13.76
C GLY A 59 -4.06 23.97 14.62
N ASP A 60 -4.13 24.84 15.63
CA ASP A 60 -3.06 24.95 16.61
C ASP A 60 -2.77 23.56 17.19
N PRO A 61 -1.49 23.15 17.27
CA PRO A 61 -1.13 21.92 17.96
C PRO A 61 -1.77 22.00 19.34
N ALA A 62 -2.60 21.00 19.67
CA ALA A 62 -3.27 20.97 20.97
C ALA A 62 -2.22 21.33 22.03
N PRO A 63 -2.46 22.34 22.88
CA PRO A 63 -1.51 22.74 23.90
C PRO A 63 -1.40 21.57 24.87
N PHE A 64 -0.45 20.68 24.57
CA PHE A 64 -0.04 19.62 25.45
C PHE A 64 0.72 20.32 26.57
N VAL A 65 -0.03 20.85 27.54
CA VAL A 65 0.45 20.90 28.92
C VAL A 65 0.47 19.45 29.37
N MET A 66 1.45 18.71 28.85
CA MET A 66 1.78 17.39 29.33
C MET A 66 2.59 17.63 30.60
N GLU A 67 1.88 17.98 31.68
CA GLU A 67 2.43 17.81 33.02
C GLU A 67 2.69 16.31 33.11
N LEU A 68 3.94 15.91 32.94
CA LEU A 68 4.30 14.51 33.05
C LEU A 68 4.06 14.15 34.53
N PRO A 69 3.00 13.39 34.88
CA PRO A 69 2.86 12.93 36.24
C PRO A 69 4.10 12.09 36.57
N ALA A 70 4.48 12.05 37.85
CA ALA A 70 5.61 11.22 38.27
C ALA A 70 5.47 9.81 37.69
N TYR A 71 6.48 9.37 36.92
CA TYR A 71 6.48 8.07 36.26
C TYR A 71 6.61 6.99 37.33
N HIS A 72 5.49 6.39 37.70
CA HIS A 72 5.46 5.25 38.61
C HIS A 72 5.70 3.99 37.79
N LEU A 73 6.65 3.16 38.22
CA LEU A 73 6.88 1.85 37.59
C LEU A 73 5.59 1.02 37.68
N PRO A 74 5.01 0.61 36.54
CA PRO A 74 3.78 -0.17 36.55
C PRO A 74 4.05 -1.54 37.18
N ALA A 75 3.09 -2.03 37.97
CA ALA A 75 3.18 -3.38 38.51
C ALA A 75 3.21 -4.40 37.36
N PRO A 76 4.23 -5.27 37.25
CA PRO A 76 4.43 -6.13 36.09
C PRO A 76 3.26 -7.10 35.87
N LYS A 77 2.58 -7.52 36.95
CA LYS A 77 1.38 -8.38 36.87
C LYS A 77 0.19 -7.66 36.24
N ALA A 78 -0.05 -6.40 36.62
CA ALA A 78 -1.15 -5.60 36.06
C ALA A 78 -0.88 -5.28 34.58
N LEU A 79 0.37 -4.93 34.25
CA LEU A 79 0.79 -4.70 32.87
C LEU A 79 0.59 -5.97 32.02
N ALA A 80 1.05 -7.13 32.49
CA ALA A 80 0.91 -8.40 31.79
C ALA A 80 -0.56 -8.78 31.56
N LEU A 81 -1.43 -8.57 32.56
CA LEU A 81 -2.87 -8.84 32.43
C LEU A 81 -3.52 -7.91 31.39
N HIS A 82 -3.19 -6.62 31.42
CA HIS A 82 -3.71 -5.66 30.43
C HIS A 82 -3.21 -5.93 29.01
N VAL A 83 -1.94 -6.29 28.84
CA VAL A 83 -1.39 -6.70 27.56
C VAL A 83 -2.06 -7.98 27.06
N TYR A 84 -2.32 -8.94 27.96
CA TYR A 84 -3.00 -10.19 27.62
C TYR A 84 -4.45 -9.96 27.16
N ASP A 85 -5.23 -9.16 27.88
CA ASP A 85 -6.62 -8.86 27.50
C ASP A 85 -6.70 -8.12 26.16
N LYS A 86 -5.85 -7.11 25.96
CA LYS A 86 -5.80 -6.35 24.69
C LYS A 86 -5.28 -7.23 23.54
N GLY A 87 -4.26 -8.05 23.80
CA GLY A 87 -3.69 -8.99 22.84
C GLY A 87 -4.70 -10.05 22.40
N LYS A 88 -5.42 -10.66 23.34
CA LYS A 88 -6.49 -11.63 23.05
C LYS A 88 -7.58 -11.03 22.16
N HIS A 89 -8.03 -9.81 22.47
CA HIS A 89 -9.03 -9.12 21.64
C HIS A 89 -8.53 -8.82 20.23
N PHE A 90 -7.25 -8.46 20.08
CA PHE A 90 -6.63 -8.25 18.77
C PHE A 90 -6.55 -9.56 17.98
N VAL A 91 -6.06 -10.63 18.60
CA VAL A 91 -5.91 -11.94 17.94
C VAL A 91 -7.24 -12.48 17.46
N ILE A 92 -8.31 -12.45 18.28
CA ILE A 92 -9.63 -12.95 17.88
C ILE A 92 -10.19 -12.16 16.69
N LYS A 93 -10.07 -10.83 16.69
CA LYS A 93 -10.56 -10.00 15.57
C LYS A 93 -9.73 -10.18 14.30
N ALA A 94 -8.40 -10.21 14.41
CA ALA A 94 -7.53 -10.37 13.25
C ALA A 94 -7.67 -11.77 12.65
N PHE A 95 -7.68 -12.81 13.49
CA PHE A 95 -7.78 -14.21 13.06
C PHE A 95 -9.08 -14.48 12.30
N THR A 96 -10.23 -14.00 12.82
CA THR A 96 -11.52 -14.20 12.15
C THR A 96 -11.58 -13.56 10.76
N ILE A 97 -11.00 -12.37 10.59
CA ILE A 97 -10.95 -11.68 9.29
C ILE A 97 -10.01 -12.42 8.32
N ILE A 98 -8.79 -12.73 8.77
CA ILE A 98 -7.79 -13.40 7.92
C ILE A 98 -8.28 -14.78 7.50
N PHE A 99 -8.75 -15.60 8.45
CA PHE A 99 -9.25 -16.94 8.16
C PHE A 99 -10.41 -16.93 7.16
N LEU A 100 -11.40 -16.05 7.36
CA LEU A 100 -12.54 -15.93 6.44
C LEU A 100 -12.08 -15.50 5.04
N SER A 101 -11.15 -14.54 4.97
CA SER A 101 -10.59 -14.11 3.69
C SER A 101 -9.82 -15.22 2.97
N THR A 102 -8.95 -15.97 3.66
CA THR A 102 -8.19 -17.08 3.06
C THR A 102 -9.11 -18.19 2.53
N VAL A 103 -10.15 -18.55 3.29
CA VAL A 103 -11.15 -19.55 2.83
C VAL A 103 -11.90 -19.04 1.61
N ALA A 104 -12.30 -17.76 1.60
CA ALA A 104 -12.98 -17.17 0.46
C ALA A 104 -12.08 -17.17 -0.80
N ILE A 105 -10.82 -16.75 -0.67
CA ILE A 105 -9.87 -16.70 -1.78
C ILE A 105 -9.59 -18.11 -2.32
N TRP A 106 -9.37 -19.07 -1.43
CA TRP A 106 -9.18 -20.47 -1.82
C TRP A 106 -10.37 -21.00 -2.60
N PHE A 107 -11.59 -20.70 -2.15
CA PHE A 107 -12.81 -21.08 -2.85
C PHE A 107 -12.89 -20.41 -4.24
N LEU A 108 -12.67 -19.09 -4.32
CA LEU A 108 -12.69 -18.36 -5.59
C LEU A 108 -11.60 -18.84 -6.56
N SER A 109 -10.46 -19.32 -6.05
CA SER A 109 -9.33 -19.80 -6.84
C SER A 109 -9.50 -21.23 -7.38
N ASN A 110 -10.33 -22.07 -6.74
CA ASN A 110 -10.48 -23.48 -7.12
C ASN A 110 -11.79 -23.80 -7.84
N PHE A 111 -12.79 -22.91 -7.78
CA PHE A 111 -14.09 -23.14 -8.39
C PHE A 111 -14.31 -22.26 -9.62
N SER A 112 -14.95 -22.83 -10.65
CA SER A 112 -15.51 -22.11 -11.78
C SER A 112 -16.96 -21.67 -11.50
N TRP A 113 -17.52 -20.78 -12.33
CA TRP A 113 -18.95 -20.42 -12.28
C TRP A 113 -19.90 -21.62 -12.48
N GLY A 114 -19.39 -22.72 -13.02
CA GLY A 114 -20.09 -24.00 -13.17
C GLY A 114 -20.07 -24.89 -11.93
N TRP A 115 -19.49 -24.44 -10.81
CA TRP A 115 -19.30 -25.23 -9.58
C TRP A 115 -18.41 -26.47 -9.75
N GLU A 116 -17.57 -26.49 -10.77
CA GLU A 116 -16.57 -27.53 -10.99
C GLU A 116 -15.20 -27.09 -10.44
N MET A 117 -14.39 -28.06 -10.01
CA MET A 117 -13.02 -27.80 -9.56
C MET A 117 -12.12 -27.71 -10.79
N VAL A 118 -11.53 -26.54 -11.02
CA VAL A 118 -10.82 -26.20 -12.26
C VAL A 118 -9.47 -25.57 -11.93
N PRO A 119 -8.42 -25.78 -12.75
CA PRO A 119 -7.13 -25.08 -12.60
C PRO A 119 -7.29 -23.54 -12.59
N GLU A 120 -6.32 -22.87 -11.96
CA GLU A 120 -6.37 -21.44 -11.58
C GLU A 120 -6.67 -20.48 -12.76
N GLU A 121 -6.32 -20.84 -13.99
CA GLU A 121 -6.55 -20.06 -15.22
C GLU A 121 -8.04 -19.88 -15.59
N GLN A 122 -8.92 -20.78 -15.16
CA GLN A 122 -10.36 -20.73 -15.44
C GLN A 122 -11.19 -20.56 -14.16
N SER A 123 -10.52 -20.13 -13.08
CA SER A 123 -11.15 -19.89 -11.80
C SER A 123 -11.99 -18.61 -11.81
N ILE A 124 -12.98 -18.51 -10.91
CA ILE A 124 -13.71 -17.25 -10.69
C ILE A 124 -12.75 -16.11 -10.33
N LEU A 125 -11.63 -16.43 -9.68
CA LEU A 125 -10.59 -15.47 -9.33
C LEU A 125 -9.89 -14.89 -10.57
N HIS A 126 -9.66 -15.70 -11.60
CA HIS A 126 -9.14 -15.24 -12.88
C HIS A 126 -10.10 -14.24 -13.54
N ASP A 127 -11.39 -14.57 -13.61
CA ASP A 127 -12.41 -13.69 -14.22
C ASP A 127 -12.53 -12.37 -13.47
N LEU A 128 -12.48 -12.42 -12.13
CA LEU A 128 -12.49 -11.23 -11.28
C LEU A 128 -11.22 -10.40 -11.46
N GLY A 129 -10.07 -11.06 -11.63
CA GLY A 129 -8.79 -10.45 -11.96
C GLY A 129 -8.83 -9.70 -13.29
N GLN A 130 -9.34 -10.35 -14.33
CA GLN A 130 -9.52 -9.73 -15.65
C GLN A 130 -10.54 -8.59 -15.63
N PHE A 131 -11.60 -8.69 -14.83
CA PHE A 131 -12.58 -7.63 -14.67
C PHE A 131 -12.00 -6.38 -13.99
N ILE A 132 -11.06 -6.55 -13.05
CA ILE A 132 -10.45 -5.45 -12.30
C ILE A 132 -9.18 -4.92 -12.99
N ALA A 133 -8.54 -5.72 -13.84
CA ALA A 133 -7.33 -5.34 -14.59
C ALA A 133 -7.42 -3.97 -15.31
N PRO A 134 -8.56 -3.55 -15.91
CA PRO A 134 -8.67 -2.23 -16.55
C PRO A 134 -8.38 -1.05 -15.62
N ILE A 135 -8.71 -1.19 -14.33
CA ILE A 135 -8.47 -0.15 -13.33
C ILE A 135 -6.96 0.02 -13.09
N PHE A 136 -6.21 -1.07 -13.19
CA PHE A 136 -4.76 -1.09 -12.99
C PHE A 136 -3.93 -0.82 -14.25
N THR A 137 -4.59 -0.68 -15.41
CA THR A 137 -3.92 -0.35 -16.68
C THR A 137 -3.09 0.93 -16.59
N PRO A 138 -3.55 2.05 -16.00
CA PRO A 138 -2.73 3.25 -15.85
C PRO A 138 -1.52 3.09 -14.93
N CYS A 139 -1.53 2.09 -14.04
CA CYS A 139 -0.40 1.75 -13.18
C CYS A 139 0.58 0.76 -13.83
N GLY A 140 0.30 0.26 -15.04
CA GLY A 140 1.20 -0.58 -15.82
C GLY A 140 1.18 -2.09 -15.53
N PHE A 141 0.27 -2.56 -14.67
CA PHE A 141 0.12 -3.99 -14.33
C PHE A 141 -1.30 -4.54 -14.58
N GLY A 142 -2.05 -3.86 -15.45
CA GLY A 142 -3.41 -4.21 -15.85
C GLY A 142 -3.49 -4.99 -17.17
N VAL A 143 -4.38 -4.56 -18.08
CA VAL A 143 -4.69 -5.25 -19.35
C VAL A 143 -3.52 -5.27 -20.37
N GLN A 144 -2.48 -4.47 -20.12
CA GLN A 144 -1.29 -4.39 -21.00
C GLN A 144 -0.34 -5.57 -20.85
N THR A 145 -0.57 -6.41 -19.86
CA THR A 145 0.26 -7.56 -19.52
C THR A 145 -0.27 -8.78 -20.30
N GLY A 146 0.61 -9.52 -20.97
CA GLY A 146 0.34 -10.70 -21.80
C GLY A 146 -0.21 -11.90 -21.01
N ASP A 147 0.05 -13.12 -21.48
CA ASP A 147 -0.46 -14.34 -20.82
C ASP A 147 -0.07 -14.33 -19.34
N TYR A 148 -1.05 -14.45 -18.42
CA TYR A 148 -0.91 -14.34 -16.95
C TYR A 148 -0.82 -12.93 -16.33
N GLY A 149 -1.11 -11.87 -17.08
CA GLY A 149 -1.14 -10.51 -16.53
C GLY A 149 -2.17 -10.25 -15.43
N TRP A 150 -3.25 -11.01 -15.43
CA TRP A 150 -4.28 -10.98 -14.39
C TRP A 150 -3.72 -11.29 -12.99
N THR A 151 -2.60 -12.04 -12.91
CA THR A 151 -1.94 -12.43 -11.66
C THR A 151 -1.56 -11.22 -10.81
N PHE A 152 -1.01 -10.15 -11.41
CA PHE A 152 -0.63 -8.95 -10.69
C PHE A 152 -1.85 -8.18 -10.18
N SER A 153 -2.93 -8.14 -10.97
CA SER A 153 -4.19 -7.50 -10.56
C SER A 153 -4.83 -8.24 -9.38
N VAL A 154 -4.86 -9.57 -9.42
CA VAL A 154 -5.35 -10.41 -8.31
C VAL A 154 -4.46 -10.29 -7.08
N ALA A 155 -3.15 -10.34 -7.24
CA ALA A 155 -2.19 -10.18 -6.14
C ALA A 155 -2.37 -8.83 -5.44
N SER A 156 -2.62 -7.75 -6.19
CA SER A 156 -2.89 -6.42 -5.62
C SER A 156 -4.18 -6.35 -4.81
N ILE A 157 -5.24 -7.03 -5.25
CA ILE A 157 -6.48 -7.15 -4.46
C ILE A 157 -6.21 -7.90 -3.16
N GLN A 158 -5.42 -8.97 -3.24
CA GLN A 158 -5.04 -9.75 -2.07
C GLN A 158 -4.17 -9.00 -1.08
N GLY A 159 -3.35 -8.07 -1.58
CA GLY A 159 -2.62 -7.12 -0.76
C GLY A 159 -3.46 -6.19 0.10
N ILE A 160 -4.76 -6.02 -0.18
CA ILE A 160 -5.68 -5.25 0.67
C ILE A 160 -6.07 -6.07 1.91
N VAL A 161 -6.21 -7.39 1.75
CA VAL A 161 -6.52 -8.33 2.83
C VAL A 161 -5.32 -8.45 3.78
N ALA A 162 -4.19 -8.89 3.23
CA ALA A 162 -2.94 -9.14 3.94
C ALA A 162 -1.77 -8.84 2.99
N LYS A 163 -0.74 -8.14 3.46
CA LYS A 163 0.34 -7.67 2.56
C LYS A 163 1.25 -8.81 2.12
N GLU A 164 1.44 -9.79 2.99
CA GLU A 164 2.12 -11.04 2.73
C GLU A 164 1.38 -11.93 1.72
N ALA A 165 0.06 -11.77 1.55
CA ALA A 165 -0.69 -12.55 0.58
C ALA A 165 -0.33 -12.19 -0.87
N VAL A 166 0.24 -11.00 -1.11
CA VAL A 166 0.69 -10.57 -2.44
C VAL A 166 1.77 -11.50 -2.97
N THR A 167 2.82 -11.72 -2.17
CA THR A 167 3.95 -12.57 -2.57
C THR A 167 3.55 -14.04 -2.61
N GLN A 168 2.72 -14.49 -1.67
CA GLN A 168 2.17 -15.85 -1.67
C GLN A 168 1.34 -16.16 -2.91
N THR A 169 0.49 -15.22 -3.35
CA THR A 169 -0.35 -15.41 -4.55
C THR A 169 0.53 -15.50 -5.80
N ILE A 170 1.56 -14.66 -5.88
CA ILE A 170 2.51 -14.66 -7.01
C ILE A 170 3.33 -15.95 -7.04
N GLU A 171 3.82 -16.42 -5.89
CA GLU A 171 4.59 -17.67 -5.77
C GLU A 171 3.73 -18.92 -6.05
N GLN A 172 2.48 -18.93 -5.58
CA GLN A 172 1.56 -20.03 -5.85
C GLN A 172 1.26 -20.15 -7.34
N ILE A 173 0.99 -19.02 -8.00
CA ILE A 173 0.69 -18.98 -9.44
C ILE A 173 1.95 -19.23 -10.28
N SER A 174 3.13 -18.75 -9.86
CA SER A 174 4.39 -19.08 -10.55
C SER A 174 4.71 -20.57 -10.44
N GLY A 175 4.46 -21.18 -9.29
CA GLY A 175 4.67 -22.61 -9.04
C GLY A 175 3.65 -23.53 -9.74
N SER A 176 2.43 -23.06 -9.99
CA SER A 176 1.38 -23.84 -10.67
C SER A 176 1.51 -23.81 -12.20
N LEU A 177 1.99 -22.71 -12.77
CA LEU A 177 2.04 -22.48 -14.22
C LEU A 177 3.39 -22.81 -14.87
N ILE A 178 4.49 -22.79 -14.10
CA ILE A 178 5.85 -22.91 -14.64
C ILE A 178 6.64 -23.91 -13.79
N GLU A 179 6.98 -25.07 -14.36
CA GLU A 179 7.90 -26.03 -13.74
C GLU A 179 9.27 -25.37 -13.53
N GLY A 180 9.55 -24.96 -12.29
CA GLY A 180 10.76 -24.20 -11.92
C GLY A 180 10.50 -23.06 -10.93
N GLY A 181 9.26 -22.59 -10.81
CA GLY A 181 8.79 -21.75 -9.70
C GLY A 181 9.47 -20.39 -9.53
N ASP A 182 10.20 -19.90 -10.52
CA ASP A 182 10.93 -18.64 -10.41
C ASP A 182 10.04 -17.45 -10.84
N PHE A 183 10.00 -16.40 -10.00
CA PHE A 183 9.24 -15.17 -10.28
C PHE A 183 9.72 -14.50 -11.58
N SER A 184 10.99 -14.69 -11.94
CA SER A 184 11.58 -14.21 -13.20
C SER A 184 10.89 -14.76 -14.45
N MET A 185 10.46 -16.03 -14.40
CA MET A 185 9.77 -16.71 -15.50
C MET A 185 8.30 -16.27 -15.62
N LEU A 186 7.65 -15.95 -14.50
CA LEU A 186 6.31 -15.38 -14.53
C LEU A 186 6.34 -13.97 -15.14
N VAL A 187 7.35 -13.18 -14.80
CA VAL A 187 7.57 -11.85 -15.37
C VAL A 187 7.82 -11.89 -16.88
N SER A 188 8.64 -12.84 -17.36
CA SER A 188 8.92 -12.96 -18.79
C SER A 188 7.71 -13.42 -19.60
N ASN A 189 6.93 -14.37 -19.08
CA ASN A 189 5.72 -14.88 -19.74
C ASN A 189 4.55 -13.88 -19.70
N SER A 190 4.44 -13.12 -18.61
CA SER A 190 3.44 -12.06 -18.49
C SER A 190 3.73 -10.84 -19.35
N GLY A 191 4.94 -10.69 -19.91
CA GLY A 191 5.25 -9.56 -20.80
C GLY A 191 5.08 -8.19 -20.13
N ILE A 192 5.12 -8.14 -18.80
CA ILE A 192 5.01 -6.90 -18.04
C ILE A 192 6.27 -6.04 -18.28
N THR A 193 6.07 -4.74 -18.53
CA THR A 193 7.23 -3.84 -18.70
C THR A 193 7.91 -3.61 -17.35
N GLN A 194 9.20 -3.27 -17.38
CA GLN A 194 9.96 -2.95 -16.17
C GLN A 194 9.31 -1.80 -15.38
N GLY A 195 8.72 -0.83 -16.08
CA GLY A 195 7.94 0.23 -15.45
C GLY A 195 6.69 -0.29 -14.74
N GLY A 196 6.02 -1.29 -15.32
CA GLY A 196 4.81 -1.90 -14.77
C GLY A 196 5.03 -2.54 -13.40
N LEU A 197 6.15 -3.24 -13.21
CA LEU A 197 6.50 -3.79 -11.89
C LEU A 197 6.87 -2.72 -10.87
N VAL A 198 7.57 -1.67 -11.27
CA VAL A 198 7.87 -0.57 -10.33
C VAL A 198 6.57 0.12 -9.91
N GLY A 199 5.64 0.31 -10.85
CA GLY A 199 4.28 0.77 -10.58
C GLY A 199 3.53 -0.16 -9.62
N PHE A 200 3.58 -1.47 -9.85
CA PHE A 200 3.01 -2.49 -8.97
C PHE A 200 3.63 -2.46 -7.57
N ALA A 201 4.95 -2.32 -7.46
CA ALA A 201 5.66 -2.26 -6.19
C ALA A 201 5.25 -1.02 -5.38
N VAL A 202 5.28 0.15 -6.01
CA VAL A 202 4.92 1.43 -5.38
C VAL A 202 3.44 1.43 -4.99
N PHE A 203 2.58 0.91 -5.86
CA PHE A 203 1.16 0.76 -5.55
C PHE A 203 0.95 -0.13 -4.32
N ASN A 204 1.46 -1.36 -4.30
CA ASN A 204 1.25 -2.28 -3.18
C ASN A 204 1.92 -1.82 -1.88
N MET A 205 3.01 -1.07 -1.98
CA MET A 205 3.70 -0.47 -0.84
C MET A 205 2.90 0.69 -0.22
N LEU A 206 2.22 1.51 -1.03
CA LEU A 206 1.50 2.70 -0.57
C LEU A 206 -0.02 2.53 -0.47
N THR A 207 -0.57 1.43 -1.00
CA THR A 207 -2.01 1.16 -0.99
C THR A 207 -2.55 1.01 0.43
N ILE A 208 -3.88 0.95 0.53
CA ILE A 208 -4.64 0.80 1.78
C ILE A 208 -3.94 -0.21 2.70
N PRO A 209 -3.78 0.10 3.99
CA PRO A 209 -3.22 -0.87 4.94
C PRO A 209 -4.15 -2.10 5.03
N CYS A 210 -3.65 -3.19 5.61
CA CYS A 210 -4.46 -4.41 5.75
C CYS A 210 -5.76 -4.16 6.53
N PHE A 211 -6.76 -5.04 6.36
CA PHE A 211 -8.07 -4.90 7.01
C PHE A 211 -8.01 -4.70 8.53
N ALA A 212 -7.02 -5.29 9.21
CA ALA A 212 -6.80 -5.09 10.64
C ALA A 212 -6.56 -3.60 10.98
N SER A 213 -5.70 -2.93 10.20
CA SER A 213 -5.37 -1.51 10.37
C SER A 213 -6.51 -0.59 9.91
N VAL A 214 -7.29 -0.98 8.90
CA VAL A 214 -8.49 -0.24 8.48
C VAL A 214 -9.56 -0.33 9.57
N ALA A 215 -9.73 -1.49 10.20
CA ALA A 215 -10.68 -1.69 11.29
C ALA A 215 -10.30 -0.88 12.54
N THR A 216 -9.02 -0.80 12.90
CA THR A 216 -8.56 0.08 14.00
C THR A 216 -8.73 1.55 13.63
N ALA A 217 -8.42 1.96 12.41
CA ALA A 217 -8.67 3.32 11.95
C ALA A 217 -10.15 3.71 12.06
N LYS A 218 -11.08 2.80 11.71
CA LYS A 218 -12.52 3.01 11.89
C LYS A 218 -12.92 3.15 13.37
N GLY A 219 -12.27 2.42 14.27
CA GLY A 219 -12.53 2.49 15.71
C GLY A 219 -12.07 3.81 16.34
N GLU A 220 -10.99 4.40 15.82
CA GLU A 220 -10.40 5.64 16.32
C GLU A 220 -11.01 6.90 15.67
N LEU A 221 -11.49 6.79 14.43
CA LEU A 221 -12.16 7.88 13.72
C LEU A 221 -13.65 7.93 14.10
N LYS A 222 -14.03 8.95 14.89
CA LYS A 222 -15.41 9.15 15.36
C LYS A 222 -16.43 9.43 14.25
N ASP A 223 -16.02 9.96 13.09
CA ASP A 223 -16.91 10.33 11.99
C ASP A 223 -16.69 9.43 10.75
N HIS A 224 -17.80 8.89 10.22
CA HIS A 224 -17.82 8.04 9.04
C HIS A 224 -17.35 8.77 7.78
N LYS A 225 -17.64 10.08 7.66
CA LYS A 225 -17.21 10.88 6.51
C LYS A 225 -15.68 10.99 6.46
N THR A 226 -15.05 11.26 7.60
CA THR A 226 -13.59 11.34 7.73
C THR A 226 -12.92 9.99 7.48
N PHE A 227 -13.57 8.88 7.89
CA PHE A 227 -13.09 7.53 7.60
C PHE A 227 -13.09 7.23 6.09
N VAL A 228 -14.20 7.50 5.40
CA VAL A 228 -14.27 7.31 3.93
C VAL A 228 -13.26 8.21 3.21
N TRP A 229 -13.13 9.48 3.63
CA TRP A 229 -12.15 10.39 3.07
C TRP A 229 -10.70 9.90 3.27
N THR A 230 -10.41 9.27 4.41
CA THR A 230 -9.10 8.66 4.69
C THR A 230 -8.80 7.49 3.76
N ILE A 231 -9.79 6.62 3.50
CA ILE A 231 -9.63 5.51 2.55
C ILE A 231 -9.40 6.03 1.13
N LEU A 232 -10.22 7.00 0.69
CA LEU A 232 -10.07 7.64 -0.61
C LEU A 232 -8.71 8.30 -0.76
N PHE A 233 -8.20 8.91 0.31
CA PHE A 233 -6.86 9.47 0.33
C PHE A 233 -5.77 8.40 0.15
N TRP A 234 -5.86 7.25 0.83
CA TRP A 234 -4.89 6.16 0.65
C TRP A 234 -4.92 5.55 -0.75
N VAL A 235 -6.12 5.28 -1.29
CA VAL A 235 -6.29 4.75 -2.65
C VAL A 235 -5.82 5.78 -3.68
N GLY A 236 -6.26 7.03 -3.54
CA GLY A 236 -5.90 8.09 -4.48
C GLY A 236 -4.40 8.35 -4.51
N LEU A 237 -3.76 8.45 -3.34
CA LEU A 237 -2.31 8.69 -3.26
C LEU A 237 -1.52 7.50 -3.83
N SER A 238 -1.88 6.27 -3.47
CA SER A 238 -1.20 5.07 -3.97
C SER A 238 -1.37 4.86 -5.48
N TYR A 239 -2.57 5.12 -6.00
CA TYR A 239 -2.86 5.05 -7.42
C TYR A 239 -2.07 6.11 -8.21
N LEU A 240 -2.08 7.36 -7.75
CA LEU A 240 -1.33 8.44 -8.40
C LEU A 240 0.18 8.18 -8.40
N LEU A 241 0.74 7.74 -7.26
CA LEU A 241 2.16 7.44 -7.16
C LEU A 241 2.55 6.18 -7.95
N GLY A 242 1.68 5.17 -8.02
CA GLY A 242 1.85 4.00 -8.88
C GLY A 242 1.88 4.36 -10.36
N CYS A 243 0.94 5.20 -10.82
CA CYS A 243 0.92 5.71 -12.20
C CYS A 243 2.16 6.57 -12.51
N LEU A 244 2.56 7.45 -11.58
CA LEU A 244 3.76 8.27 -11.74
C LEU A 244 5.02 7.40 -11.83
N ALA A 245 5.12 6.36 -11.00
CA ALA A 245 6.22 5.41 -11.02
C ALA A 245 6.28 4.65 -12.35
N TYR A 246 5.14 4.16 -12.84
CA TYR A 246 5.03 3.51 -14.15
C TYR A 246 5.55 4.41 -15.28
N VAL A 247 5.00 5.63 -15.39
CA VAL A 247 5.38 6.59 -16.43
C VAL A 247 6.86 6.99 -16.33
N SER A 248 7.39 7.14 -15.11
CA SER A 248 8.77 7.56 -14.87
C SER A 248 9.82 6.57 -15.38
N VAL A 249 9.50 5.27 -15.35
CA VAL A 249 10.42 4.19 -15.72
C VAL A 249 10.28 3.80 -17.19
N ASP A 250 9.05 3.72 -17.71
CA ASP A 250 8.81 3.33 -19.12
C ASP A 250 9.16 4.46 -20.10
N TYR A 251 8.98 5.72 -19.69
CA TYR A 251 9.32 6.89 -20.50
C TYR A 251 10.47 7.67 -19.84
N VAL A 252 11.71 7.36 -20.21
CA VAL A 252 12.93 8.06 -19.72
C VAL A 252 12.87 9.59 -19.95
N TRP A 253 12.15 10.05 -20.98
CA TRP A 253 11.91 11.47 -21.25
C TRP A 253 10.96 12.13 -20.23
N SER A 254 10.17 11.35 -19.48
CA SER A 254 9.26 11.83 -18.44
C SER A 254 9.95 12.13 -17.10
N LEU A 255 11.21 11.71 -16.90
CA LEU A 255 12.04 12.21 -15.79
C LEU A 255 12.17 13.74 -15.84
N GLY A 256 12.09 14.33 -17.04
CA GLY A 256 11.99 15.77 -17.27
C GLY A 256 10.65 16.40 -16.88
N ILE A 257 9.64 15.62 -16.49
CA ILE A 257 8.32 16.08 -16.01
C ILE A 257 8.10 15.69 -14.55
N THR A 258 8.50 14.48 -14.13
CA THR A 258 8.30 13.98 -12.76
C THR A 258 9.20 14.67 -11.74
N ILE A 259 10.47 14.94 -12.09
CA ILE A 259 11.40 15.69 -11.23
C ILE A 259 10.92 17.15 -11.11
N PRO A 260 10.57 17.87 -12.19
CA PRO A 260 9.99 19.21 -12.07
C PRO A 260 8.60 19.24 -11.44
N ALA A 261 7.76 18.21 -11.56
CA ALA A 261 6.46 18.15 -10.90
C ALA A 261 6.60 17.94 -9.38
N LEU A 262 7.54 17.12 -8.93
CA LEU A 262 7.89 16.98 -7.51
C LEU A 262 8.55 18.26 -6.96
N ILE A 263 9.43 18.89 -7.74
CA ILE A 263 10.03 20.18 -7.40
C ILE A 263 8.97 21.29 -7.41
N ALA A 264 8.06 21.34 -8.38
CA ALA A 264 6.98 22.33 -8.46
C ALA A 264 5.91 22.10 -7.39
N ALA A 265 5.65 20.86 -7.00
CA ALA A 265 4.83 20.57 -5.82
C ALA A 265 5.54 21.03 -4.55
N GLY A 266 6.84 20.78 -4.39
CA GLY A 266 7.65 21.28 -3.28
C GLY A 266 7.74 22.81 -3.21
N VAL A 267 7.99 23.46 -4.35
CA VAL A 267 8.09 24.93 -4.51
C VAL A 267 6.72 25.59 -4.41
N GLY A 268 5.68 24.98 -4.97
CA GLY A 268 4.30 25.42 -4.82
C GLY A 268 3.83 25.32 -3.37
N LEU A 269 4.19 24.24 -2.68
CA LEU A 269 3.97 24.12 -1.24
C LEU A 269 4.77 25.18 -0.47
N TYR A 270 6.02 25.49 -0.84
CA TYR A 270 6.84 26.53 -0.22
C TYR A 270 6.25 27.95 -0.41
N PHE A 271 5.81 28.29 -1.62
CA PHE A 271 5.17 29.58 -1.89
C PHE A 271 3.80 29.71 -1.23
N TYR A 272 3.03 28.62 -1.17
CA TYR A 272 1.77 28.58 -0.43
C TYR A 272 2.00 28.75 1.09
N ASP A 273 3.06 28.15 1.65
CA ASP A 273 3.51 28.34 3.04
C ASP A 273 3.75 29.82 3.35
N ARG A 274 4.53 30.47 2.47
CA ARG A 274 4.86 31.89 2.61
C ARG A 274 3.64 32.78 2.50
N HIS A 275 2.62 32.37 1.75
CA HIS A 275 1.39 33.13 1.56
C HIS A 275 0.39 32.95 2.72
N MET A 276 0.33 31.76 3.32
CA MET A 276 -0.50 31.48 4.50
C MET A 276 0.11 32.09 5.77
N ASN A 277 1.43 31.93 5.99
CA ASN A 277 2.12 32.59 7.10
C ASN A 277 2.02 34.12 7.03
N LYS A 278 2.00 34.70 5.81
CA LYS A 278 1.73 36.14 5.62
C LYS A 278 0.29 36.54 5.95
N LYS A 279 -0.70 35.68 5.66
CA LYS A 279 -2.10 35.94 6.02
C LYS A 279 -2.31 35.87 7.53
N GLU A 280 -1.70 34.89 8.20
CA GLU A 280 -1.75 34.76 9.66
C GLU A 280 -1.01 35.90 10.36
N ALA A 281 0.13 36.35 9.83
CA ALA A 281 0.87 37.51 10.35
C ALA A 281 0.18 38.87 10.10
N MET A 282 -0.81 38.95 9.19
CA MET A 282 -1.63 40.15 8.97
C MET A 282 -2.98 40.10 9.71
N ALA A 283 -3.33 38.95 10.31
CA ALA A 283 -4.56 38.75 11.07
C ALA A 283 -4.38 38.87 12.59
N ASN A 284 -3.13 38.89 13.07
CA ASN A 284 -2.72 39.21 14.45
C ASN A 284 -2.22 40.66 14.52
#